data_AF-A0A2V6FPN8-F1
#
_entry.id   AF-A0A2V6FPN8-F1
#
_cell.length_a   1.000
_cell.length_b   1.000
_cell.length_c   1.000
_cell.angle_alpha   90.00
_cell.angle_beta   90.00
_cell.angle_gamma   90.00
#
_symmetry.space_group_name_H-M   'P 1'
#
loop_
_entity.id
_entity.type
_entity.pdbx_description
1 polymer ?
#
loop_
_entity_poly.entity_id
_entity_poly.type
_entity_poly.pdbx_seq_one_letter_code
_entity_poly.pdbx_strand_id
1 'polypeptide(L)'
;TLEKLGRIARFRGEKEKARGYFESARQIFEEALAKNAEHNSWDESHGPAYIAEIDAALGRKGDAIREGRKAVELWPLKRNAVLAPDVAIIVAIAYMWSGERDAALHQLAEVAKSPASSSPLPACPGLSAGELKLNPVWDELRNDPRFDKIVAEAAKPIKLE
;
A
#
# COMPACT_ATOMS: atom_id res chain seq x y z
N THR A 1 6.16 -7.43 11.88
CA THR A 1 7.01 -7.69 10.69
C THR A 1 8.04 -6.58 10.57
N LEU A 2 9.17 -6.85 9.90
CA LEU A 2 10.26 -5.88 9.77
C LEU A 2 9.84 -4.64 8.98
N GLU A 3 8.96 -4.77 7.98
CA GLU A 3 8.41 -3.62 7.24
C GLU A 3 7.65 -2.65 8.18
N LYS A 4 6.83 -3.15 9.12
CA LYS A 4 6.12 -2.30 10.10
C LYS A 4 7.10 -1.56 11.00
N LEU A 5 8.18 -2.22 11.43
CA LEU A 5 9.24 -1.57 12.22
C LEU A 5 9.96 -0.51 11.38
N GLY A 6 10.20 -0.77 10.09
CA GLY A 6 10.73 0.20 9.13
C GLY A 6 9.84 1.45 9.02
N ARG A 7 8.53 1.27 8.86
CA ARG A 7 7.54 2.36 8.87
C ARG A 7 7.61 3.18 10.15
N ILE A 8 7.56 2.53 11.31
CA ILE A 8 7.60 3.21 12.63
C ILE A 8 8.91 4.00 12.79
N ALA A 9 10.06 3.39 12.50
CA ALA A 9 11.36 4.04 12.59
C ALA A 9 11.45 5.25 11.63
N ARG A 10 10.93 5.11 10.40
CA ARG A 10 10.86 6.20 9.42
C ARG A 10 10.04 7.38 9.94
N PHE A 11 8.84 7.13 10.47
CA PHE A 11 7.99 8.18 11.04
C PHE A 11 8.59 8.85 12.28
N ARG A 12 9.43 8.13 13.04
CA ARG A 12 10.20 8.69 14.16
C ARG A 12 11.47 9.42 13.73
N GLY A 13 11.79 9.47 12.44
CA GLY A 13 13.03 10.06 11.92
C GLY A 13 14.29 9.22 12.18
N GLU A 14 14.16 7.97 12.62
CA GLU A 14 15.26 7.05 12.90
C GLU A 14 15.78 6.42 11.60
N LYS A 15 16.39 7.25 10.72
CA LYS A 15 16.74 6.87 9.33
C LYS A 15 17.54 5.58 9.21
N GLU A 16 18.60 5.41 10.01
CA GLU A 16 19.45 4.22 9.95
C GLU A 16 18.72 2.95 10.41
N LYS A 17 17.91 3.04 11.47
CA LYS A 17 17.08 1.91 11.92
C LYS A 17 16.05 1.55 10.86
N ALA A 18 15.39 2.55 10.29
CA ALA A 18 14.41 2.35 9.23
C ALA A 18 15.05 1.64 8.03
N ARG A 19 16.21 2.11 7.58
CA ARG A 19 16.97 1.50 6.49
C ARG A 19 17.29 0.04 6.77
N GLY A 20 17.84 -0.27 7.94
CA GLY A 20 18.16 -1.65 8.33
C GLY A 20 16.94 -2.58 8.34
N TYR A 21 15.82 -2.11 8.90
CA TYR A 21 14.57 -2.88 8.90
C TYR A 21 14.03 -3.12 7.48
N PHE A 22 14.09 -2.12 6.61
CA PHE A 22 13.64 -2.23 5.22
C PHE A 22 14.53 -3.16 4.40
N GLU A 23 15.86 -3.09 4.54
CA GLU A 23 16.80 -4.00 3.86
C GLU A 23 16.54 -5.47 4.24
N SER A 24 16.38 -5.75 5.55
CA SER A 24 16.04 -7.10 6.00
C SER A 24 14.63 -7.55 5.59
N ALA A 25 13.64 -6.65 5.62
CA ALA A 25 12.29 -6.96 5.17
C ALA A 25 12.27 -7.34 3.68
N ARG A 26 13.07 -6.66 2.86
CA ARG A 26 13.16 -6.93 1.42
C ARG A 26 13.61 -8.36 1.14
N GLN A 27 14.65 -8.81 1.84
CA GLN A 27 15.18 -10.18 1.72
C GLN A 27 14.11 -11.22 2.07
N ILE A 28 13.36 -10.99 3.15
CA ILE A 28 12.28 -11.90 3.57
C ILE A 28 11.20 -12.02 2.49
N PHE A 29 10.76 -10.92 1.88
CA PHE A 29 9.74 -10.95 0.84
C PHE A 29 10.25 -11.60 -0.45
N GLU A 30 11.50 -11.35 -0.85
CA GLU A 30 12.11 -12.02 -2.00
C GLU A 30 12.20 -13.53 -1.80
N GLU A 31 12.62 -13.96 -0.61
CA GLU A 31 12.68 -15.39 -0.28
C GLU A 31 11.30 -16.04 -0.23
N ALA A 32 10.31 -15.37 0.35
CA ALA A 32 8.93 -15.88 0.41
C ALA A 32 8.35 -16.07 -1.00
N LEU A 33 8.54 -15.08 -1.87
CA LEU A 33 8.12 -15.16 -3.28
C LEU A 33 8.84 -16.27 -4.05
N ALA A 34 10.12 -16.51 -3.77
CA ALA A 34 10.87 -17.58 -4.41
C ALA A 34 10.43 -18.98 -3.95
N LYS A 35 9.93 -19.12 -2.71
CA LYS A 35 9.58 -20.41 -2.10
C LYS A 35 8.10 -20.79 -2.27
N ASN A 36 7.17 -19.83 -2.13
CA ASN A 36 5.75 -20.09 -1.86
C ASN A 36 4.77 -19.21 -2.67
N ALA A 37 5.08 -18.87 -3.92
CA ALA A 37 4.11 -18.18 -4.79
C ALA A 37 3.01 -19.12 -5.32
N GLU A 38 2.25 -19.73 -4.41
CA GLU A 38 1.01 -20.43 -4.75
C GLU A 38 -0.03 -19.46 -5.34
N HIS A 39 -0.88 -19.96 -6.23
CA HIS A 39 -1.86 -19.11 -6.90
C HIS A 39 -2.91 -18.56 -5.93
N ASN A 40 -3.13 -17.25 -6.01
CA ASN A 40 -3.95 -16.44 -5.13
C ASN A 40 -3.52 -16.45 -3.65
N SER A 41 -2.24 -16.71 -3.38
CA SER A 41 -1.70 -16.64 -2.02
C SER A 41 -1.47 -15.19 -1.57
N TRP A 42 -1.30 -15.02 -0.26
CA TRP A 42 -0.89 -13.74 0.31
C TRP A 42 0.48 -13.32 -0.25
N ASP A 43 1.42 -14.26 -0.41
CA ASP A 43 2.75 -13.98 -0.92
C ASP A 43 2.71 -13.51 -2.39
N GLU A 44 1.91 -14.15 -3.26
CA GLU A 44 1.75 -13.73 -4.68
C GLU A 44 1.11 -12.34 -4.80
N SER A 45 0.19 -11.99 -3.89
CA SER A 45 -0.50 -10.69 -3.89
C SER A 45 0.34 -9.58 -3.28
N HIS A 46 0.71 -9.73 -2.01
CA HIS A 46 1.26 -8.66 -1.20
C HIS A 46 2.78 -8.55 -1.32
N GLY A 47 3.48 -9.66 -1.56
CA GLY A 47 4.94 -9.70 -1.67
C GLY A 47 5.50 -8.63 -2.63
N PRO A 48 5.02 -8.54 -3.89
CA PRO A 48 5.52 -7.56 -4.84
C PRO A 48 5.18 -6.12 -4.44
N ALA A 49 4.02 -5.89 -3.83
CA ALA A 49 3.61 -4.57 -3.36
C ALA A 49 4.49 -4.09 -2.19
N TYR A 50 4.79 -4.97 -1.23
CA TYR A 50 5.71 -4.65 -0.14
C TYR A 50 7.14 -4.43 -0.63
N ILE A 51 7.62 -5.19 -1.62
CA ILE A 51 8.91 -4.93 -2.25
C ILE A 51 8.92 -3.52 -2.86
N ALA A 52 7.86 -3.14 -3.58
CA ALA A 52 7.75 -1.80 -4.17
C ALA A 52 7.81 -0.69 -3.10
N GLU A 53 7.06 -0.84 -2.01
CA GLU A 53 7.09 0.09 -0.88
C GLU A 53 8.49 0.18 -0.25
N ILE A 54 9.10 -0.97 0.00
CA ILE A 54 10.42 -1.06 0.63
C ILE A 54 11.47 -0.39 -0.27
N ASP A 55 11.44 -0.65 -1.57
CA ASP A 55 12.32 -0.02 -2.53
C ASP A 55 12.10 1.50 -2.57
N ALA A 56 10.85 1.99 -2.45
CA ALA A 56 10.58 3.42 -2.33
C ALA A 56 11.21 4.00 -1.04
N ALA A 57 11.05 3.30 0.09
CA ALA A 57 11.60 3.73 1.37
C ALA A 57 13.13 3.80 1.38
N LEU A 58 13.79 2.92 0.63
CA LEU A 58 15.24 2.85 0.44
C LEU A 58 15.77 3.83 -0.62
N GLY A 59 14.90 4.60 -1.26
CA GLY A 59 15.27 5.58 -2.29
C GLY A 59 15.46 4.98 -3.70
N ARG A 60 15.06 3.72 -3.92
CA ARG A 60 15.12 3.02 -5.20
C ARG A 60 13.85 3.28 -6.01
N LYS A 61 13.61 4.56 -6.33
CA LYS A 61 12.38 5.04 -6.97
C LYS A 61 11.99 4.26 -8.24
N GLY A 62 12.96 4.00 -9.13
CA GLY A 62 12.69 3.29 -10.39
C GLY A 62 12.16 1.87 -10.18
N ASP A 63 12.76 1.14 -9.23
CA ASP A 63 12.32 -0.21 -8.88
C ASP A 63 10.96 -0.20 -8.21
N ALA A 64 10.74 0.72 -7.26
CA ALA A 64 9.46 0.89 -6.59
C ALA A 64 8.30 1.08 -7.58
N ILE A 65 8.47 1.97 -8.57
CA ILE A 65 7.43 2.24 -9.56
C ILE A 65 7.19 1.04 -10.46
N ARG A 66 8.26 0.37 -10.89
CA ARG A 66 8.20 -0.80 -11.78
C ARG A 66 7.49 -1.96 -11.09
N GLU A 67 7.88 -2.30 -9.87
CA GLU A 67 7.27 -3.39 -9.09
C GLU A 67 5.84 -3.04 -8.69
N GLY A 68 5.58 -1.80 -8.26
CA GLY A 68 4.24 -1.36 -7.89
C GLY A 68 3.25 -1.45 -9.06
N ARG A 69 3.66 -1.02 -10.26
CA ARG A 69 2.84 -1.16 -11.47
C ARG A 69 2.53 -2.63 -11.77
N LYS A 70 3.56 -3.48 -11.74
CA LYS A 70 3.41 -4.93 -11.97
C LYS A 70 2.45 -5.56 -10.95
N ALA A 71 2.52 -5.15 -9.69
CA ALA A 71 1.65 -5.65 -8.63
C ALA A 71 0.16 -5.34 -8.92
N VAL A 72 -0.16 -4.10 -9.28
CA VAL A 72 -1.56 -3.70 -9.58
C VAL A 72 -2.06 -4.23 -10.92
N GLU A 73 -1.17 -4.48 -11.89
CA GLU A 73 -1.52 -5.18 -13.14
C GLU A 73 -1.82 -6.66 -12.92
N LEU A 74 -1.07 -7.31 -12.03
CA LEU A 74 -1.28 -8.71 -11.65
C LEU A 74 -2.50 -8.88 -10.75
N TRP A 75 -2.76 -7.91 -9.87
CA TRP A 75 -3.87 -7.89 -8.93
C TRP A 75 -4.80 -6.70 -9.16
N PRO A 76 -5.51 -6.66 -10.31
CA PRO A 76 -6.50 -5.63 -10.54
C PRO A 76 -7.66 -5.81 -9.55
N LEU A 77 -8.33 -4.72 -9.17
CA LEU A 77 -9.40 -4.74 -8.16
C LEU A 77 -10.51 -5.77 -8.43
N LYS A 78 -10.77 -6.08 -9.71
CA LYS A 78 -11.75 -7.11 -10.13
C LYS A 78 -11.31 -8.56 -9.89
N ARG A 79 -10.02 -8.83 -9.69
CA ARG A 79 -9.48 -10.19 -9.54
C ARG A 79 -9.90 -10.78 -8.20
N ASN A 80 -9.78 -10.01 -7.13
CA ASN A 80 -10.11 -10.44 -5.78
C ASN A 80 -10.51 -9.24 -4.93
N ALA A 81 -11.78 -9.17 -4.53
CA ALA A 81 -12.31 -8.06 -3.77
C ALA A 81 -11.66 -7.90 -2.37
N VAL A 82 -11.03 -8.94 -1.84
CA VAL A 82 -10.40 -8.93 -0.51
C VAL A 82 -8.94 -8.50 -0.60
N LEU A 83 -8.14 -9.16 -1.46
CA LEU A 83 -6.68 -8.95 -1.49
C LEU A 83 -6.24 -7.80 -2.40
N ALA A 84 -6.93 -7.56 -3.52
CA ALA A 84 -6.50 -6.56 -4.50
C ALA A 84 -6.55 -5.10 -3.97
N PRO A 85 -7.53 -4.70 -3.13
CA PRO A 85 -7.51 -3.38 -2.51
C PRO A 85 -6.26 -3.11 -1.67
N ASP A 86 -5.82 -4.10 -0.86
CA ASP A 86 -4.63 -3.97 -0.02
C ASP A 86 -3.37 -3.77 -0.87
N VAL A 87 -3.24 -4.53 -1.95
CA VAL A 87 -2.15 -4.38 -2.93
C VAL A 87 -2.12 -2.96 -3.47
N ALA A 88 -3.26 -2.43 -3.92
CA ALA A 88 -3.35 -1.08 -4.45
C ALA A 88 -3.00 0.01 -3.41
N ILE A 89 -3.38 -0.17 -2.14
CA ILE A 89 -3.03 0.76 -1.05
C ILE A 89 -1.53 0.74 -0.76
N ILE A 90 -0.91 -0.44 -0.69
CA ILE A 90 0.54 -0.57 -0.47
C ILE A 90 1.31 0.07 -1.63
N VAL A 91 0.85 -0.13 -2.87
CA VAL A 91 1.43 0.54 -4.05
C VAL A 91 1.22 2.06 -3.99
N ALA A 92 0.08 2.56 -3.50
CA ALA A 92 -0.13 3.99 -3.29
C ALA A 92 0.87 4.59 -2.28
N ILE A 93 1.20 3.86 -1.20
CA ILE A 93 2.26 4.24 -0.26
C ILE A 93 3.62 4.31 -0.97
N ALA A 94 3.95 3.31 -1.78
CA ALA A 94 5.19 3.29 -2.57
C ALA A 94 5.28 4.50 -3.51
N TYR A 95 4.17 4.87 -4.15
CA TYR A 95 4.07 6.07 -4.98
C TYR A 95 4.24 7.35 -4.19
N MET A 96 3.63 7.48 -3.00
CA MET A 96 3.84 8.64 -2.14
C MET A 96 5.31 8.81 -1.76
N TRP A 97 5.98 7.75 -1.33
CA TRP A 97 7.40 7.82 -0.97
C TRP A 97 8.34 8.01 -2.17
N SER A 98 7.85 7.72 -3.38
CA SER A 98 8.55 7.97 -4.64
C SER A 98 8.26 9.34 -5.25
N GLY A 99 7.35 10.13 -4.64
CA GLY A 99 6.90 11.43 -5.16
C GLY A 99 5.91 11.35 -6.33
N GLU A 100 5.32 10.19 -6.60
CA GLU A 100 4.34 9.94 -7.66
C GLU A 100 2.90 10.22 -7.19
N ARG A 101 2.64 11.48 -6.79
CA ARG A 101 1.40 11.90 -6.12
C ARG A 101 0.13 11.53 -6.90
N ASP A 102 0.12 11.79 -8.21
CA ASP A 102 -1.05 11.53 -9.06
C ASP A 102 -1.33 10.03 -9.19
N ALA A 103 -0.30 9.20 -9.24
CA ALA A 103 -0.43 7.74 -9.28
C ALA A 103 -0.99 7.21 -7.94
N ALA A 104 -0.53 7.75 -6.81
CA ALA A 104 -1.08 7.41 -5.50
C ALA A 104 -2.58 7.76 -5.40
N LEU A 105 -2.95 8.99 -5.77
CA LEU A 105 -4.35 9.44 -5.78
C LEU A 105 -5.24 8.58 -6.68
N HIS A 106 -4.73 8.16 -7.84
CA HIS A 106 -5.46 7.25 -8.72
C HIS A 106 -5.76 5.91 -8.04
N GLN A 107 -4.76 5.26 -7.43
CA GLN A 107 -4.97 3.99 -6.72
C GLN A 107 -5.98 4.14 -5.57
N LEU A 108 -5.84 5.17 -4.75
CA LEU A 108 -6.75 5.41 -3.62
C LEU A 108 -8.19 5.69 -4.09
N ALA A 109 -8.37 6.42 -5.20
CA ALA A 109 -9.68 6.69 -5.77
C ALA A 109 -10.36 5.44 -6.32
N GLU A 110 -9.61 4.53 -6.93
CA GLU A 110 -10.15 3.25 -7.41
C GLU A 110 -10.53 2.34 -6.24
N VAL A 111 -9.69 2.27 -5.20
CA VAL A 111 -9.99 1.50 -3.99
C VAL A 111 -11.21 2.03 -3.28
N ALA A 112 -11.36 3.36 -3.11
CA ALA A 112 -12.49 3.94 -2.37
C ALA A 112 -13.85 3.65 -3.00
N LYS A 113 -13.92 3.37 -4.32
CA LYS A 113 -15.14 2.94 -5.00
C LYS A 113 -15.50 1.47 -4.73
N SER A 114 -14.56 0.68 -4.22
CA SER A 114 -14.77 -0.72 -3.92
C SER A 114 -15.57 -0.89 -2.62
N PRO A 115 -16.62 -1.74 -2.60
CA PRO A 115 -17.36 -2.08 -1.38
C PRO A 115 -16.48 -2.73 -0.29
N ALA A 116 -15.36 -3.34 -0.70
CA ALA A 116 -14.40 -3.99 0.18
C ALA A 116 -13.25 -3.06 0.62
N SER A 117 -13.35 -1.76 0.35
CA SER A 117 -12.35 -0.75 0.77
C SER A 117 -12.10 -0.77 2.28
N SER A 118 -13.12 -1.04 3.09
CA SER A 118 -12.98 -1.28 4.53
C SER A 118 -12.85 -2.78 4.80
N SER A 119 -11.63 -3.29 4.91
CA SER A 119 -11.44 -4.70 5.28
C SER A 119 -11.81 -4.92 6.76
N PRO A 120 -12.69 -5.88 7.08
CA PRO A 120 -12.96 -6.28 8.45
C PRO A 120 -11.84 -7.16 9.05
N LEU A 121 -10.87 -7.57 8.23
CA LEU A 121 -9.78 -8.45 8.66
C LEU A 121 -8.62 -7.63 9.22
N PRO A 122 -8.14 -7.89 10.46
CA PRO A 122 -7.08 -7.12 11.10
C PRO A 122 -5.71 -7.24 10.42
N ALA A 123 -5.56 -8.13 9.44
CA ALA A 123 -4.34 -8.32 8.65
C ALA A 123 -4.31 -7.48 7.36
N CYS A 124 -5.44 -6.90 6.96
CA CYS A 124 -5.63 -6.21 5.69
C CYS A 124 -5.77 -4.70 5.94
N PRO A 125 -4.86 -3.85 5.45
CA PRO A 125 -4.99 -2.41 5.59
C PRO A 125 -6.17 -1.90 4.76
N GLY A 126 -7.36 -1.81 5.37
CA GLY A 126 -8.50 -1.17 4.72
C GLY A 126 -8.31 0.34 4.54
N LEU A 127 -8.88 0.88 3.47
CA LEU A 127 -8.98 2.30 3.20
C LEU A 127 -10.21 2.89 3.89
N SER A 128 -10.09 3.19 5.19
CA SER A 128 -11.13 3.93 5.92
C SER A 128 -10.87 5.44 5.88
N ALA A 129 -11.93 6.24 6.04
CA ALA A 129 -11.76 7.68 6.21
C ALA A 129 -10.86 8.05 7.41
N GLY A 130 -10.83 7.21 8.46
CA GLY A 130 -9.93 7.39 9.61
C GLY A 130 -8.47 7.15 9.25
N GLU A 131 -8.19 6.09 8.49
CA GLU A 131 -6.85 5.79 7.96
C GLU A 131 -6.33 6.97 7.12
N LEU A 132 -7.15 7.43 6.16
CA LEU A 132 -6.78 8.52 5.25
C LEU A 132 -6.51 9.83 6.00
N LYS A 133 -7.28 10.12 7.06
CA LYS A 133 -7.13 11.35 7.83
C LYS A 133 -5.97 11.32 8.82
N LEU A 134 -5.62 10.16 9.36
CA LEU A 134 -4.69 10.05 10.49
C LEU A 134 -3.30 9.51 10.11
N ASN A 135 -3.18 8.77 9.01
CA ASN A 135 -1.90 8.21 8.60
C ASN A 135 -0.98 9.30 7.99
N PRO A 136 0.24 9.51 8.54
CA PRO A 136 1.15 10.55 8.06
C PRO A 136 1.62 10.39 6.61
N VAL A 137 1.53 9.19 6.04
CA VAL A 137 1.91 8.97 4.64
C VAL A 137 1.07 9.80 3.66
N TRP A 138 -0.14 10.17 4.05
CA TRP A 138 -1.06 10.98 3.24
C TRP A 138 -1.01 12.47 3.56
N ASP A 139 -0.14 12.93 4.47
CA ASP A 139 -0.07 14.33 4.90
C ASP A 139 0.02 15.29 3.72
N GLU A 140 0.84 14.95 2.73
CA GLU A 140 1.00 15.73 1.51
C GLU A 140 -0.31 15.83 0.70
N LEU A 141 -1.16 14.82 0.70
CA LEU A 141 -2.40 14.80 -0.10
C LEU A 141 -3.52 15.66 0.50
N ARG A 142 -3.45 16.05 1.77
CA ARG A 142 -4.57 16.72 2.47
C ARG A 142 -4.99 18.08 1.93
N ASN A 143 -4.14 18.70 1.11
CA ASN A 143 -4.48 19.97 0.44
C ASN A 143 -4.96 19.76 -1.02
N ASP A 144 -5.13 18.52 -1.46
CA ASP A 144 -5.60 18.19 -2.81
C ASP A 144 -7.12 17.90 -2.80
N PRO A 145 -7.95 18.65 -3.55
CA PRO A 145 -9.40 18.43 -3.59
C PRO A 145 -9.81 17.04 -4.08
N ARG A 146 -8.93 16.32 -4.80
CA ARG A 146 -9.17 14.92 -5.19
C ARG A 146 -9.12 14.01 -3.96
N PHE A 147 -8.23 14.29 -3.01
CA PHE A 147 -8.12 13.54 -1.77
C PHE A 147 -9.36 13.70 -0.88
N ASP A 148 -9.91 14.92 -0.79
CA ASP A 148 -11.16 15.15 -0.04
C ASP A 148 -12.33 14.31 -0.58
N LYS A 149 -12.42 14.14 -1.90
CA LYS A 149 -13.43 13.28 -2.53
C LYS A 149 -13.21 11.81 -2.18
N ILE A 150 -11.96 11.35 -2.15
CA ILE A 150 -11.61 9.97 -1.75
C ILE A 150 -12.00 9.73 -0.29
N VAL A 151 -11.70 10.67 0.61
CA VAL A 151 -12.06 10.61 2.03
C VAL A 151 -13.58 10.57 2.20
N ALA A 152 -14.32 11.39 1.44
CA ALA A 152 -15.79 11.39 1.47
C ALA A 152 -16.38 10.07 0.97
N GLU A 153 -15.80 9.47 -0.08
CA GLU A 153 -16.20 8.16 -0.58
C GLU A 153 -15.96 7.05 0.47
N ALA A 154 -14.77 7.02 1.08
CA ALA A 154 -14.39 6.07 2.12
C ALA A 154 -15.17 6.24 3.44
N ALA A 155 -15.90 7.34 3.61
CA ALA A 155 -16.77 7.58 4.77
C ALA A 155 -18.21 7.09 4.55
N LYS A 156 -18.57 6.67 3.33
CA LYS A 156 -19.92 6.17 3.06
C LYS A 156 -20.15 4.85 3.80
N PRO A 157 -21.35 4.65 4.38
CA PRO A 157 -21.68 3.38 4.99
C PRO A 157 -21.72 2.27 3.93
N ILE A 158 -21.21 1.09 4.29
CA ILE A 158 -21.37 -0.10 3.46
C ILE A 158 -22.86 -0.42 3.41
N LYS A 159 -23.44 -0.39 2.20
CA LYS A 159 -24.83 -0.82 2.00
C LYS A 159 -24.87 -2.35 2.04
N LEU A 160 -25.63 -2.88 2.98
CA LEU A 160 -26.01 -4.29 3.02
C LEU A 160 -27.38 -4.38 2.33
N GLU A 161 -27.39 -4.54 1.01
CA GLU A 161 -28.60 -4.90 0.25
C GLU A 161 -28.70 -6.42 0.11
#